data_AF-A0A7V3JS43-F1
#
_entry.id   AF-A0A7V3JS43-F1
#
_cell.length_a   1.000
_cell.length_b   1.000
_cell.length_c   1.000
_cell.angle_alpha   90.00
_cell.angle_beta   90.00
_cell.angle_gamma   90.00
#
_symmetry.space_group_name_H-M   'P 1'
#
loop_
_entity.id
_entity.type
_entity.pdbx_description
1 polymer ?
#
loop_
_entity_poly.entity_id
_entity_poly.type
_entity_poly.pdbx_seq_one_letter_code
_entity_poly.pdbx_strand_id
1 'polypeptide(L)'
;MERASLQICPFTINVDDCQVVIYESLKSQLISGDVWYHVVVQINYKGIKSRRYTLDVKNEKDLINKLKVEISKIKIIEYVYGLEEVKRIISGG
;
A
#
# COMPACT_ATOMS: atom_id res chain seq x y z
N MET A 1 -29.10 -3.23 14.20
CA MET A 1 -27.85 -3.85 14.70
C MET A 1 -26.76 -3.58 13.69
N GLU A 2 -25.76 -2.79 14.08
CA GLU A 2 -24.59 -2.51 13.25
C GLU A 2 -23.69 -3.76 13.29
N ARG A 3 -23.31 -4.29 12.11
CA ARG A 3 -22.42 -5.45 12.03
C ARG A 3 -20.98 -4.96 12.19
N ALA A 4 -20.33 -5.36 13.27
CA ALA A 4 -18.89 -5.14 13.41
C ALA A 4 -18.14 -5.96 12.35
N SER A 5 -17.41 -5.29 11.45
CA SER A 5 -16.50 -5.94 10.50
C SER A 5 -15.10 -5.94 11.09
N LEU A 6 -14.55 -7.12 11.36
CA LEU A 6 -13.16 -7.31 11.78
C LEU A 6 -12.37 -7.85 10.59
N GLN A 7 -11.31 -7.16 10.21
CA GLN A 7 -10.43 -7.56 9.12
C GLN A 7 -9.10 -8.05 9.71
N ILE A 8 -8.83 -9.35 9.55
CA ILE A 8 -7.63 -10.00 10.10
C ILE A 8 -6.51 -9.90 9.07
N CYS A 9 -5.33 -9.49 9.50
CA CYS A 9 -4.15 -9.44 8.66
C CYS A 9 -3.45 -10.81 8.58
N PRO A 10 -2.77 -11.15 7.45
CA PRO A 10 -2.70 -10.36 6.23
C PRO A 10 -3.98 -10.48 5.39
N PHE A 11 -4.34 -9.41 4.68
CA PHE A 11 -5.44 -9.43 3.71
C PHE A 11 -5.07 -8.67 2.44
N THR A 12 -5.83 -8.91 1.38
CA THR A 12 -5.58 -8.30 0.06
C THR A 12 -6.71 -7.35 -0.30
N ILE A 13 -6.32 -6.20 -0.86
CA ILE A 13 -7.23 -5.22 -1.48
C ILE A 13 -6.80 -4.97 -2.92
N ASN A 14 -7.73 -4.50 -3.75
CA ASN A 14 -7.46 -4.08 -5.11
C ASN A 14 -7.46 -2.55 -5.19
N VAL A 15 -6.40 -1.97 -5.74
CA VAL A 15 -6.29 -0.53 -5.99
C VAL A 15 -5.74 -0.33 -7.41
N ASP A 16 -6.47 0.41 -8.25
CA ASP A 16 -6.09 0.73 -9.64
C ASP A 16 -5.50 -0.46 -10.43
N ASP A 17 -6.23 -1.58 -10.39
CA ASP A 17 -5.91 -2.89 -11.01
C ASP A 17 -4.68 -3.62 -10.46
N CYS A 18 -4.18 -3.18 -9.30
CA CYS A 18 -3.07 -3.80 -8.59
C CYS A 18 -3.55 -4.46 -7.31
N GLN A 19 -3.08 -5.68 -7.03
CA GLN A 19 -3.28 -6.32 -5.75
C GLN A 19 -2.30 -5.75 -4.73
N VAL A 20 -2.82 -5.29 -3.60
CA VAL A 20 -2.02 -4.81 -2.47
C VAL A 20 -2.27 -5.73 -1.29
N VAL A 21 -1.21 -6.32 -0.75
CA VAL A 21 -1.26 -7.10 0.48
C VAL A 21 -0.99 -6.17 1.64
N ILE A 22 -1.92 -6.12 2.59
CA ILE A 22 -1.77 -5.46 3.88
C ILE A 22 -1.33 -6.53 4.89
N TYR A 23 -0.14 -6.36 5.45
CA TYR A 23 0.46 -7.31 6.38
C TYR A 23 0.14 -6.98 7.84
N GLU A 24 0.22 -5.70 8.20
CA GLU A 24 0.04 -5.24 9.57
C GLU A 24 -0.49 -3.80 9.54
N SER A 25 -1.26 -3.43 10.57
CA SER A 25 -1.74 -2.06 10.77
C SER A 25 -1.65 -1.73 12.26
N LEU A 26 -0.73 -0.84 12.61
CA LEU A 26 -0.53 -0.39 13.99
C LEU A 26 -1.10 1.01 14.17
N LYS A 27 -2.00 1.19 15.14
CA LYS A 27 -2.56 2.50 15.47
C LYS A 27 -1.63 3.23 16.44
N SER A 28 -1.27 4.46 16.10
CA SER A 28 -0.52 5.39 16.94
C SER A 28 -1.35 6.65 17.20
N GLN A 29 -1.18 7.23 18.38
CA GLN A 29 -1.77 8.53 18.72
C GLN A 29 -0.65 9.50 19.04
N LEU A 30 -0.61 10.62 18.33
CA LEU A 30 0.35 11.68 18.57
C LEU A 30 -0.02 12.49 19.81
N ILE A 31 0.95 13.22 20.37
CA ILE A 31 0.73 14.14 21.50
C ILE A 31 -0.31 15.22 21.14
N SER A 32 -0.43 15.59 19.86
CA SER A 32 -1.47 16.50 19.35
C SER A 32 -2.89 15.94 19.46
N GLY A 33 -3.06 14.64 19.74
CA GLY A 33 -4.32 13.92 19.71
C GLY A 33 -4.64 13.28 18.34
N ASP A 34 -3.86 13.59 17.29
CA ASP A 34 -4.06 13.02 15.96
C ASP A 34 -3.81 11.50 15.95
N VAL A 35 -4.70 10.77 15.27
CA VAL A 35 -4.57 9.32 15.07
C VAL A 35 -3.90 9.02 13.75
N TRP A 36 -2.90 8.14 13.80
CA TRP A 36 -2.15 7.65 12.67
C TRP A 36 -2.18 6.12 12.67
N TYR A 37 -2.08 5.54 11.50
CA TYR A 37 -1.94 4.10 11.31
C TYR A 37 -0.68 3.84 10.50
N HIS A 38 0.21 3.00 11.03
CA HIS A 38 1.39 2.52 10.34
C HIS A 38 1.01 1.20 9.65
N VAL A 39 0.79 1.25 8.35
CA VAL A 39 0.29 0.12 7.57
C VAL A 39 1.42 -0.47 6.75
N VAL A 40 1.78 -1.72 7.01
CA VAL A 40 2.79 -2.46 6.24
C VAL A 40 2.13 -3.04 5.00
N VAL A 41 2.58 -2.62 3.82
CA VAL A 41 2.00 -3.00 2.53
C VAL A 41 3.02 -3.64 1.58
N GLN A 42 2.52 -4.43 0.63
CA GLN A 42 3.26 -4.90 -0.54
C GLN A 42 2.38 -4.79 -1.78
N ILE A 43 2.87 -4.14 -2.83
CA ILE A 43 2.18 -4.04 -4.11
C ILE A 43 2.60 -5.20 -5.00
N ASN A 44 1.63 -5.84 -5.66
CA ASN A 44 1.86 -6.76 -6.76
C ASN A 44 1.45 -6.07 -8.07
N TYR A 45 2.44 -5.72 -8.89
CA TYR A 45 2.27 -5.04 -10.16
C TYR A 45 2.68 -5.97 -11.31
N LYS A 46 1.72 -6.46 -12.11
CA LYS A 46 1.96 -7.37 -13.25
C LYS A 46 2.86 -8.58 -12.89
N GLY A 47 2.65 -9.16 -11.69
CA GLY A 47 3.43 -10.29 -11.20
C GLY A 47 4.74 -9.91 -10.49
N ILE A 48 5.11 -8.64 -10.49
CA ILE A 48 6.28 -8.10 -9.77
C ILE A 48 5.82 -7.66 -8.39
N LYS A 49 6.35 -8.31 -7.35
CA LYS A 49 6.11 -7.91 -5.97
C LYS A 49 7.11 -6.85 -5.55
N SER A 50 6.61 -5.76 -4.97
CA SER A 50 7.46 -4.77 -4.32
C SER A 50 8.10 -5.36 -3.06
N ARG A 51 9.15 -4.70 -2.55
CA ARG A 51 9.54 -4.81 -1.14
C ARG A 51 8.35 -4.43 -0.26
N ARG A 52 8.34 -4.91 0.99
CA ARG A 52 7.41 -4.42 2.00
C ARG A 52 7.85 -3.04 2.44
N TYR A 53 6.90 -2.14 2.60
CA TYR A 53 7.16 -0.80 3.12
C TYR A 53 5.95 -0.32 3.93
N THR A 54 6.17 0.71 4.75
CA THR A 54 5.14 1.27 5.61
C THR A 54 4.53 2.50 4.97
N LEU A 55 3.20 2.58 5.00
CA LEU A 55 2.44 3.79 4.73
C LEU A 55 1.83 4.29 6.03
N ASP A 56 2.18 5.51 6.39
CA ASP A 56 1.54 6.23 7.50
C ASP A 56 0.26 6.88 6.99
N VAL A 57 -0.89 6.56 7.58
CA VAL A 57 -2.20 7.00 7.07
C VAL A 57 -3.11 7.44 8.21
N LYS A 58 -4.03 8.36 7.94
CA LYS A 58 -4.99 8.83 8.95
C LYS A 58 -6.25 7.96 9.04
N ASN A 59 -6.62 7.32 7.94
CA ASN A 59 -7.80 6.49 7.80
C ASN A 59 -7.72 5.68 6.49
N GLU A 60 -8.71 4.85 6.24
CA GLU A 60 -8.79 4.00 5.04
C GLU A 60 -8.76 4.82 3.74
N LYS A 61 -9.47 5.97 3.67
CA LYS A 61 -9.46 6.82 2.48
C LYS A 61 -8.06 7.36 2.18
N ASP A 62 -7.33 7.78 3.21
CA ASP A 62 -5.95 8.24 3.10
C ASP A 62 -5.01 7.11 2.64
N LEU A 63 -5.21 5.89 3.15
CA LEU A 63 -4.51 4.69 2.69
C LEU A 63 -4.70 4.44 1.20
N ILE A 64 -5.95 4.41 0.74
CA ILE A 64 -6.26 4.19 -0.68
C ILE A 64 -5.63 5.29 -1.54
N ASN A 65 -5.72 6.56 -1.13
CA ASN A 65 -5.13 7.66 -1.88
C ASN A 65 -3.59 7.55 -1.97
N LYS A 66 -2.91 7.21 -0.87
CA LYS A 66 -1.45 7.01 -0.88
C LYS A 66 -1.04 5.81 -1.71
N LEU A 67 -1.79 4.70 -1.65
CA LEU A 67 -1.56 3.54 -2.52
C LEU A 67 -1.70 3.89 -4.00
N LYS A 68 -2.72 4.68 -4.38
CA LYS A 68 -2.86 5.18 -5.77
C LYS A 68 -1.66 6.01 -6.21
N VAL A 69 -1.11 6.84 -5.34
CA VAL A 69 0.11 7.61 -5.63
C VAL A 69 1.30 6.68 -5.87
N GLU A 70 1.52 5.67 -5.03
CA GLU A 70 2.62 4.71 -5.22
C GLU A 70 2.44 3.89 -6.50
N ILE A 71 1.23 3.41 -6.80
CA ILE A 71 0.93 2.68 -8.04
C ILE A 71 1.15 3.59 -9.27
N SER A 72 0.77 4.86 -9.19
CA SER A 72 1.00 5.82 -10.27
C SER A 72 2.49 6.02 -10.55
N LYS A 73 3.35 6.08 -9.51
CA LYS A 73 4.80 6.13 -9.69
C LYS A 73 5.31 4.91 -10.46
N ILE A 74 4.82 3.72 -10.10
CA ILE A 74 5.17 2.46 -10.80
C ILE A 74 4.75 2.52 -12.27
N LYS A 75 3.52 2.95 -12.56
CA LYS A 75 3.00 3.11 -13.93
C LYS A 75 3.84 4.11 -14.75
N ILE A 76 4.28 5.21 -14.13
CA ILE A 76 5.16 6.20 -14.79
C ILE A 76 6.53 5.59 -15.10
N ILE A 77 7.13 4.85 -14.17
CA ILE A 77 8.42 4.16 -14.40
C ILE A 77 8.29 3.17 -15.55
N GLU A 78 7.22 2.36 -15.58
CA GLU A 78 6.97 1.45 -16.69
C GLU A 78 6.85 2.19 -18.02
N TYR A 79 6.08 3.28 -18.03
CA TYR A 79 5.85 4.06 -19.24
C TYR A 79 7.15 4.67 -19.80
N VAL A 80 8.04 5.14 -18.94
CA VAL A 80 9.28 5.83 -19.34
C VAL A 80 10.43 4.84 -19.61
N TYR A 81 10.58 3.80 -18.80
CA TYR A 81 11.77 2.94 -18.78
C TYR A 81 11.50 1.46 -19.04
N GLY A 82 10.22 1.06 -19.09
CA GLY A 82 9.81 -0.33 -19.29
C GLY A 82 9.76 -1.16 -18.00
N LEU A 83 9.31 -2.41 -18.16
CA LEU A 83 8.95 -3.28 -17.04
C LEU A 83 10.16 -3.85 -16.26
N GLU A 84 11.31 -4.04 -16.94
CA GLU A 84 12.54 -4.51 -16.27
C GLU A 84 13.05 -3.48 -15.25
N GLU A 85 12.94 -2.19 -15.58
CA GLU A 85 13.32 -1.12 -14.66
C GLU A 85 12.37 -1.05 -13.45
N VAL A 86 11.07 -1.26 -13.66
CA VAL A 86 10.10 -1.40 -12.57
C VAL A 86 10.54 -2.50 -11.60
N LYS A 87 10.83 -3.70 -12.12
CA LYS A 87 11.27 -4.85 -11.31
C LYS A 87 12.51 -4.51 -10.49
N ARG A 88 13.52 -3.91 -11.11
CA ARG A 88 14.75 -3.50 -10.45
C ARG A 88 14.51 -2.52 -9.30
N ILE A 89 13.65 -1.53 -9.51
CA ILE A 89 13.37 -0.49 -8.52
C ILE A 89 12.52 -1.04 -7.37
N ILE A 90 11.40 -1.72 -7.67
CA ILE A 90 10.39 -2.01 -6.63
C ILE A 90 10.67 -3.31 -5.88
N SER A 91 11.20 -4.34 -6.54
CA SER A 91 11.55 -5.60 -5.88
C SER A 91 12.87 -5.49 -5.13
N GLY A 92 13.68 -4.49 -5.49
CA GLY A 92 15.07 -4.43 -5.09
C GLY A 92 15.93 -5.35 -5.92
N GLY A 93 16.91 -4.79 -6.59
CA GLY A 93 18.04 -5.55 -7.13
C GLY A 93 18.73 -6.40 -6.07
#